data_AF-A0A163AM02-F1
#
_entry.id   AF-A0A163AM02-F1
#
_cell.length_a   1.000
_cell.length_b   1.000
_cell.length_c   1.000
_cell.angle_alpha   90.00
_cell.angle_beta   90.00
_cell.angle_gamma   90.00
#
_symmetry.space_group_name_H-M   'P 1'
#
loop_
_entity.id
_entity.type
_entity.pdbx_description
1 polymer ?
#
loop_
_entity_poly.entity_id
_entity_poly.type
_entity_poly.pdbx_seq_one_letter_code
_entity_poly.pdbx_strand_id
1 'polypeptide(L)'
;MPLPSADELEQLEDIEKQWAVKAMHHAETYFKLISAMDCSKLRLTSIDDEIYKDFIENFPHIDVKHLDEKDFKSPESKDKWRHWINKYEKRVNEFNFGCLIRIDPSKDYTEENTMFGVRMQFYAIEIARNKLGLNAAVRKQ
;
A
#
# COMPACT_ATOMS: atom_id res chain seq x y z
N MET A 1 32.37 10.95 9.02
CA MET A 1 31.03 10.93 8.39
C MET A 1 30.28 12.10 9.00
N PRO A 2 29.98 13.17 8.25
CA PRO A 2 29.28 14.32 8.82
C PRO A 2 27.86 13.88 9.20
N LEU A 3 27.39 14.33 10.36
CA LEU A 3 26.00 14.18 10.79
C LEU A 3 25.12 15.00 9.83
N PRO A 4 23.91 14.52 9.46
CA PRO A 4 22.99 15.28 8.63
C PRO A 4 22.68 16.63 9.31
N SER A 5 22.60 17.70 8.51
CA SER A 5 22.33 19.05 9.01
C SER A 5 20.93 19.15 9.61
N ALA A 6 20.74 20.00 10.62
CA ALA A 6 19.43 20.22 11.26
C ALA A 6 18.31 20.57 10.27
N ASP A 7 18.65 21.28 9.19
CA ASP A 7 17.74 21.61 8.08
C ASP A 7 17.21 20.36 7.36
N GLU A 8 18.04 19.33 7.14
CA GLU A 8 17.60 18.06 6.55
C GLU A 8 16.72 17.25 7.52
N LEU A 9 16.98 17.34 8.83
CA LEU A 9 16.17 16.68 9.86
C LEU A 9 14.80 17.35 10.02
N GLU A 10 14.72 18.67 9.95
CA GLU A 10 13.45 19.41 9.91
C GLU A 10 12.67 19.10 8.63
N GLN A 11 13.33 19.05 7.47
CA GLN A 11 12.70 18.62 6.21
C GLN A 11 12.15 17.20 6.33
N LEU A 12 12.91 16.26 6.91
CA LEU A 12 12.47 14.87 7.12
C LEU A 12 11.23 14.82 8.02
N GLU A 13 11.22 15.55 9.13
CA GLU A 13 10.09 15.56 10.06
C GLU A 13 8.82 16.17 9.42
N ASP A 14 8.95 17.26 8.67
CA ASP A 14 7.86 17.87 7.92
C ASP A 14 7.34 16.96 6.80
N ILE A 15 8.24 16.26 6.10
CA ILE A 15 7.89 15.28 5.07
C ILE A 15 7.15 14.09 5.68
N GLU A 16 7.62 13.56 6.82
CA GLU A 16 6.97 12.47 7.53
C GLU A 16 5.57 12.86 8.02
N LYS A 17 5.40 14.08 8.56
CA LYS A 17 4.09 14.62 8.93
C LYS A 17 3.17 14.73 7.71
N GLN A 18 3.66 15.27 6.60
CA GLN A 18 2.87 15.37 5.37
C GLN A 18 2.50 14.01 4.78
N TRP A 19 3.41 13.04 4.85
CA TRP A 19 3.15 11.66 4.46
C TRP A 19 2.10 11.01 5.35
N ALA A 20 2.20 11.14 6.67
CA ALA A 20 1.22 10.61 7.59
C ALA A 20 -0.19 11.18 7.32
N VAL A 21 -0.30 12.50 7.16
CA VAL A 21 -1.59 13.17 6.88
C VAL A 21 -2.20 12.68 5.55
N LYS A 22 -1.41 12.64 4.47
CA LYS A 22 -1.90 12.17 3.18
C LYS A 22 -2.21 10.68 3.18
N ALA A 23 -1.41 9.86 3.86
CA ALA A 23 -1.63 8.42 3.98
C ALA A 23 -2.91 8.12 4.77
N MET A 24 -3.17 8.86 5.85
CA MET A 24 -4.41 8.79 6.62
C MET A 24 -5.62 9.22 5.79
N HIS A 25 -5.53 10.34 5.06
CA HIS A 25 -6.61 10.80 4.18
C HIS A 25 -6.91 9.78 3.07
N HIS A 26 -5.86 9.20 2.48
CA HIS A 26 -5.98 8.15 1.47
C HIS A 26 -6.66 6.91 2.05
N ALA A 27 -6.22 6.44 3.22
CA ALA A 27 -6.79 5.31 3.91
C ALA A 27 -8.28 5.51 4.24
N GLU A 28 -8.64 6.67 4.76
CA GLU A 28 -10.04 7.00 5.09
C GLU A 28 -10.91 7.08 3.84
N THR A 29 -10.43 7.74 2.78
CA THR A 29 -11.15 7.83 1.50
C THR A 29 -11.34 6.45 0.89
N TYR A 30 -10.28 5.64 0.88
CA TYR A 30 -10.33 4.29 0.36
C TYR A 30 -11.29 3.42 1.19
N PHE A 31 -11.26 3.52 2.51
CA PHE A 31 -12.17 2.80 3.41
C PHE A 31 -13.64 3.16 3.14
N LYS A 32 -13.93 4.45 2.95
CA LYS A 32 -15.26 4.92 2.56
C LYS A 32 -15.68 4.36 1.21
N LEU A 33 -14.77 4.29 0.23
CA LEU A 33 -15.05 3.74 -1.10
C LEU A 33 -15.39 2.24 -1.04
N ILE A 34 -14.61 1.42 -0.35
CA ILE A 34 -14.90 -0.03 -0.22
C ILE A 34 -16.13 -0.32 0.64
N SER A 35 -16.47 0.57 1.58
CA SER A 35 -17.69 0.46 2.37
C SER A 35 -18.94 0.87 1.57
N ALA A 36 -18.80 1.81 0.63
CA ALA A 36 -19.93 2.34 -0.14
C ALA A 36 -20.16 1.63 -1.48
N MET A 37 -19.12 1.02 -2.07
CA MET A 37 -19.18 0.43 -3.41
C MET A 37 -18.62 -0.99 -3.44
N ASP A 38 -19.07 -1.78 -4.43
CA ASP A 38 -18.52 -3.10 -4.70
C ASP A 38 -17.05 -3.05 -5.10
N CYS A 39 -16.19 -3.68 -4.28
CA CYS A 39 -14.75 -3.70 -4.45
C CYS A 39 -14.32 -4.27 -5.82
N SER A 40 -15.09 -5.20 -6.39
CA SER A 40 -14.82 -5.77 -7.72
C SER A 40 -14.99 -4.78 -8.88
N LYS A 41 -15.70 -3.67 -8.69
CA LYS A 41 -15.83 -2.59 -9.68
C LYS A 41 -14.82 -1.46 -9.46
N LEU A 42 -14.08 -1.49 -8.34
CA LEU A 42 -13.18 -0.42 -7.94
C LEU A 42 -11.83 -0.57 -8.65
N ARG A 43 -11.57 0.32 -9.61
CA ARG A 43 -10.33 0.38 -10.39
C ARG A 43 -9.41 1.44 -9.80
N LEU A 44 -8.36 0.99 -9.12
CA LEU A 44 -7.36 1.86 -8.48
C LEU A 44 -6.44 2.52 -9.52
N THR A 45 -6.08 1.78 -10.58
CA THR A 45 -5.24 2.26 -11.67
C THR A 45 -5.77 1.72 -13.01
N SER A 46 -5.33 2.30 -14.13
CA SER A 46 -5.67 1.81 -15.47
C SER A 46 -5.02 0.47 -15.82
N ILE A 47 -3.98 0.07 -15.05
CA ILE A 47 -3.12 -1.09 -15.29
C ILE A 47 -3.21 -2.10 -14.15
N ASP A 48 -4.33 -2.12 -13.45
CA ASP A 48 -4.61 -3.01 -12.32
C ASP A 48 -4.38 -4.49 -12.65
N ASP A 49 -4.82 -4.96 -13.83
CA ASP A 49 -4.63 -6.35 -14.24
C ASP A 49 -3.16 -6.72 -14.46
N GLU A 50 -2.37 -5.79 -15.03
CA GLU A 50 -0.93 -5.97 -15.21
C GLU A 50 -0.21 -5.98 -13.86
N ILE A 51 -0.53 -5.04 -12.97
CA ILE A 51 0.01 -4.96 -11.62
C ILE A 51 -0.28 -6.26 -10.85
N TYR A 52 -1.52 -6.74 -10.91
CA TYR A 52 -1.92 -7.97 -10.23
C TYR A 52 -1.15 -9.19 -10.74
N LYS A 53 -1.04 -9.36 -12.06
CA LYS A 53 -0.28 -10.48 -12.64
C LYS A 53 1.18 -10.45 -12.24
N ASP A 54 1.82 -9.29 -12.39
CA ASP A 54 3.24 -9.12 -12.06
C ASP A 54 3.48 -9.31 -10.56
N PHE A 55 2.56 -8.84 -9.71
CA PHE A 55 2.61 -9.04 -8.27
C PHE A 55 2.50 -10.53 -7.89
N ILE A 56 1.53 -11.26 -8.42
CA ILE A 56 1.37 -12.70 -8.12
C ILE A 56 2.56 -13.52 -8.66
N GLU A 57 3.15 -13.12 -9.79
CA GLU A 57 4.31 -13.79 -10.37
C GLU A 57 5.60 -13.52 -9.57
N ASN A 58 5.83 -12.28 -9.12
CA ASN A 58 7.02 -11.91 -8.34
C ASN A 58 6.90 -12.24 -6.85
N PHE A 59 5.69 -12.19 -6.30
CA PHE A 59 5.39 -12.38 -4.89
C PHE A 59 4.32 -13.47 -4.65
N PRO A 60 4.53 -14.71 -5.16
CA PRO A 60 3.55 -15.78 -5.00
C PRO A 60 3.38 -16.25 -3.54
N HIS A 61 4.33 -15.91 -2.67
CA HIS A 61 4.30 -16.25 -1.24
C HIS A 61 3.57 -15.22 -0.38
N ILE A 62 3.29 -14.02 -0.91
CA ILE A 62 2.64 -12.96 -0.11
C ILE A 62 1.16 -13.24 -0.06
N ASP A 63 0.67 -13.53 1.13
CA ASP A 63 -0.75 -13.69 1.38
C ASP A 63 -1.42 -12.32 1.55
N VAL A 64 -2.20 -11.91 0.55
CA VAL A 64 -2.87 -10.60 0.59
C VAL A 64 -4.01 -10.56 1.60
N LYS A 65 -4.47 -11.69 2.14
CA LYS A 65 -5.45 -11.72 3.22
C LYS A 65 -4.80 -11.44 4.57
N HIS A 66 -3.57 -11.90 4.77
CA HIS A 66 -2.82 -11.64 6.00
C HIS A 66 -1.38 -11.25 5.66
N LEU A 67 -1.12 -9.95 5.61
CA LEU A 67 0.22 -9.44 5.31
C LEU A 67 1.14 -9.64 6.52
N ASP A 68 2.25 -10.34 6.33
CA ASP A 68 3.26 -10.43 7.37
C ASP A 68 4.22 -9.24 7.28
N GLU A 69 4.37 -8.49 8.38
CA GLU A 69 5.31 -7.35 8.41
C GLU A 69 6.75 -7.77 8.06
N LYS A 70 7.13 -9.03 8.30
CA LYS A 70 8.46 -9.54 7.95
C LYS A 70 8.66 -9.56 6.44
N ASP A 71 7.64 -9.85 5.64
CA ASP A 71 7.72 -9.83 4.18
C ASP A 71 7.83 -8.42 3.61
N PHE A 72 7.63 -7.37 4.41
CA PHE A 72 7.85 -5.99 4.01
C PHE A 72 9.11 -5.37 4.63
N LYS A 73 9.48 -5.82 5.84
CA LYS A 73 10.64 -5.31 6.57
C LYS A 73 11.94 -6.06 6.26
N SER A 74 11.85 -7.28 5.73
CA SER A 74 13.02 -8.10 5.38
C SER A 74 13.88 -7.46 4.29
N PRO A 75 15.22 -7.62 4.35
CA PRO A 75 16.13 -7.00 3.40
C PRO A 75 15.89 -7.47 1.97
N GLU A 76 15.67 -8.77 1.77
CA GLU A 76 15.38 -9.37 0.46
C GLU A 76 14.08 -8.80 -0.14
N SER A 77 13.03 -8.69 0.67
CA SER A 77 11.77 -8.16 0.20
C SER A 77 11.83 -6.67 -0.09
N LYS A 78 12.55 -5.88 0.72
CA LYS A 78 12.78 -4.46 0.43
C LYS A 78 13.44 -4.27 -0.93
N ASP A 79 14.44 -5.08 -1.26
CA ASP A 79 15.13 -5.01 -2.55
C ASP A 79 14.19 -5.40 -3.70
N LYS A 80 13.47 -6.51 -3.57
CA LYS A 80 12.46 -6.95 -4.54
C LYS A 80 11.38 -5.90 -4.77
N TRP A 81 10.79 -5.37 -3.70
CA TRP A 81 9.81 -4.31 -3.77
C TRP A 81 10.40 -3.09 -4.46
N ARG A 82 11.61 -2.66 -4.12
CA ARG A 82 12.24 -1.49 -4.73
C ARG A 82 12.48 -1.68 -6.23
N HIS A 83 12.92 -2.87 -6.65
CA HIS A 83 13.07 -3.19 -8.08
C HIS A 83 11.72 -3.19 -8.80
N TRP A 84 10.73 -3.85 -8.20
CA TRP A 84 9.38 -3.95 -8.74
C TRP A 84 8.71 -2.59 -8.88
N ILE A 85 8.77 -1.76 -7.83
CA ILE A 85 8.20 -0.41 -7.78
C ILE A 85 8.82 0.49 -8.86
N ASN A 86 10.14 0.43 -9.07
CA ASN A 86 10.82 1.22 -10.11
C ASN A 86 10.32 0.91 -11.53
N LYS A 87 9.85 -0.32 -11.80
CA LYS A 87 9.24 -0.68 -13.09
C LYS A 87 7.98 0.16 -13.39
N TYR A 88 7.28 0.61 -12.35
CA TYR A 88 6.04 1.37 -12.45
C TYR A 88 6.21 2.87 -12.27
N GLU A 89 7.44 3.36 -12.07
CA GLU A 89 7.78 4.78 -11.98
C GLU A 89 7.09 5.63 -13.06
N LYS A 90 7.17 5.17 -14.31
CA LYS A 90 6.66 5.90 -15.48
C LYS A 90 5.16 5.69 -15.71
N ARG A 91 4.55 4.72 -15.03
CA ARG A 91 3.14 4.36 -15.23
C ARG A 91 2.24 4.82 -14.10
N VAL A 92 2.76 4.89 -12.87
CA VAL A 92 2.03 5.28 -11.67
C VAL A 92 2.64 6.55 -11.11
N ASN A 93 1.89 7.64 -11.20
CA ASN A 93 2.32 8.90 -10.59
C ASN A 93 2.31 8.77 -9.06
N GLU A 94 3.35 9.29 -8.40
CA GLU A 94 3.51 9.22 -6.95
C GLU A 94 3.58 7.76 -6.41
N PHE A 95 4.21 6.85 -7.18
CA PHE A 95 4.37 5.44 -6.81
C PHE A 95 5.10 5.23 -5.47
N ASN A 96 6.01 6.16 -5.13
CA ASN A 96 6.83 6.18 -3.92
C ASN A 96 6.15 6.90 -2.75
N PHE A 97 4.91 7.36 -2.93
CA PHE A 97 4.19 8.09 -1.90
C PHE A 97 3.78 7.16 -0.75
N GLY A 98 3.91 7.61 0.49
CA GLY A 98 3.53 6.84 1.68
C GLY A 98 2.02 6.61 1.77
N CYS A 99 1.60 5.36 1.95
CA CYS A 99 0.22 4.97 2.16
C CYS A 99 0.10 4.01 3.34
N LEU A 100 -1.04 4.06 4.02
CA LEU A 100 -1.38 3.08 5.06
C LEU A 100 -2.06 1.89 4.39
N ILE A 101 -1.58 0.69 4.70
CA ILE A 101 -2.08 -0.57 4.17
C ILE A 101 -2.61 -1.37 5.37
N ARG A 102 -3.77 -1.99 5.23
CA ARG A 102 -4.31 -2.87 6.28
C ARG A 102 -3.63 -4.23 6.18
N ILE A 103 -3.18 -4.78 7.30
CA ILE A 103 -2.62 -6.14 7.39
C ILE A 103 -3.71 -7.16 7.07
N ASP A 104 -4.85 -7.03 7.75
CA ASP A 104 -6.04 -7.84 7.52
C ASP A 104 -7.15 -6.98 6.90
N PRO A 105 -7.67 -7.34 5.71
CA PRO A 105 -8.69 -6.55 5.03
C PRO A 105 -10.05 -6.61 5.72
N SER A 106 -10.30 -7.59 6.60
CA SER A 106 -11.57 -7.71 7.33
C SER A 106 -11.64 -6.83 8.58
N LYS A 107 -10.51 -6.25 8.99
CA LYS A 107 -10.41 -5.37 10.16
C LYS A 107 -10.28 -3.90 9.74
N ASP A 108 -10.64 -3.00 10.65
CA ASP A 108 -10.48 -1.56 10.48
C ASP A 108 -9.00 -1.14 10.51
N TYR A 109 -8.73 0.13 10.17
CA TYR A 109 -7.41 0.74 10.35
C TYR A 109 -7.14 0.95 11.84
N THR A 110 -6.50 -0.02 12.48
CA THR A 110 -6.00 0.07 13.87
C THR A 110 -4.48 0.06 13.88
N GLU A 111 -3.85 0.54 14.96
CA GLU A 111 -2.38 0.56 15.09
C GLU A 111 -1.75 -0.84 14.90
N GLU A 112 -2.46 -1.88 15.32
CA GLU A 112 -2.02 -3.28 15.23
C GLU A 112 -2.31 -3.92 13.87
N ASN A 113 -3.26 -3.36 13.11
CA ASN A 113 -3.70 -3.88 11.80
C ASN A 113 -3.27 -2.97 10.64
N THR A 114 -2.49 -1.94 10.90
CA THR A 114 -2.08 -0.98 9.88
C THR A 114 -0.57 -1.03 9.75
N MET A 115 -0.11 -1.16 8.52
CA MET A 115 1.29 -1.08 8.18
C MET A 115 1.52 0.12 7.26
N PHE A 116 2.69 0.74 7.39
CA PHE A 116 3.13 1.77 6.46
C PHE A 116 3.77 1.12 5.25
N GLY A 117 3.34 1.50 4.06
CA GLY A 117 3.93 1.09 2.81
C GLY A 117 3.93 2.21 1.79
N VAL A 118 4.29 1.90 0.57
CA VAL A 118 4.16 2.86 -0.55
C VAL A 118 2.87 2.62 -1.32
N ARG A 119 2.43 3.65 -2.04
CA ARG A 119 1.23 3.62 -2.88
C ARG A 119 1.22 2.45 -3.87
N MET A 120 2.39 2.11 -4.41
CA MET A 120 2.51 0.98 -5.33
C MET A 120 2.29 -0.39 -4.64
N GLN A 121 2.79 -0.55 -3.41
CA GLN A 121 2.52 -1.74 -2.57
C GLN A 121 1.04 -1.81 -2.22
N PHE A 122 0.46 -0.68 -1.81
CA PHE A 122 -0.96 -0.56 -1.55
C PHE A 122 -1.77 -1.02 -2.76
N TYR A 123 -1.48 -0.52 -3.97
CA TYR A 123 -2.18 -0.95 -5.18
C TYR A 123 -2.05 -2.44 -5.43
N ALA A 124 -0.86 -3.02 -5.36
CA ALA A 124 -0.65 -4.44 -5.62
C ALA A 124 -1.55 -5.32 -4.73
N ILE A 125 -1.51 -5.07 -3.43
CA ILE A 125 -2.23 -5.81 -2.41
C ILE A 125 -3.74 -5.58 -2.56
N GLU A 126 -4.13 -4.33 -2.74
CA GLU A 126 -5.52 -3.94 -2.71
C GLU A 126 -6.27 -4.34 -3.99
N ILE A 127 -5.58 -4.32 -5.14
CA ILE A 127 -6.09 -4.92 -6.38
C ILE A 127 -6.29 -6.42 -6.20
N ALA A 128 -5.33 -7.12 -5.61
CA ALA A 128 -5.44 -8.54 -5.35
C ALA A 128 -6.62 -8.86 -4.40
N ARG A 129 -6.80 -8.08 -3.33
CA ARG A 129 -7.95 -8.19 -2.42
C ARG A 129 -9.27 -7.94 -3.11
N ASN A 130 -9.36 -6.93 -3.98
CA ASN A 130 -10.56 -6.62 -4.75
C ASN A 130 -10.93 -7.76 -5.70
N LYS A 131 -9.93 -8.37 -6.36
CA LYS A 131 -10.11 -9.52 -7.26
C LYS A 131 -10.53 -10.78 -6.49
N LEU A 132 -9.99 -11.00 -5.30
CA LEU A 132 -10.33 -12.11 -4.41
C LEU A 132 -11.63 -11.88 -3.60
N GLY A 133 -12.22 -10.68 -3.67
CA GLY A 133 -13.43 -10.32 -2.91
C GLY A 133 -13.21 -10.19 -1.40
N LEU A 134 -11.96 -10.10 -0.92
CA LEU A 134 -11.64 -10.03 0.51
C LEU A 134 -12.09 -8.71 1.15
N ASN A 135 -12.10 -7.63 0.38
CA ASN A 135 -12.61 -6.34 0.84
C ASN A 135 -14.14 -6.28 0.95
N ALA A 136 -14.86 -7.25 0.36
CA ALA A 136 -16.31 -7.30 0.51
C ALA A 136 -16.74 -7.53 1.97
N ALA A 137 -15.86 -8.10 2.81
CA ALA A 137 -16.10 -8.28 4.24
C ALA A 137 -16.26 -6.93 4.99
N VAL A 138 -15.68 -5.84 4.47
CA VAL A 138 -15.76 -4.50 5.07
C VAL A 138 -17.07 -3.80 4.74
N ARG A 139 -17.75 -4.24 3.67
CA ARG A 139 -19.04 -3.70 3.27
C ARG A 139 -20.06 -4.03 4.36
N LYS A 140 -20.31 -3.08 5.25
CA LYS A 140 -21.46 -3.12 6.14
C LYS A 140 -22.71 -2.99 5.27
N GLN A 141 -23.50 -4.06 5.25
CA GLN A 141 -24.77 -4.15 4.54
C GLN A 141 -25.77 -3.11 5.08
#